data_AF-A0A1Q8A421-F1
#
_entry.id   AF-A0A1Q8A421-F1
#
_cell.length_a   1.000
_cell.length_b   1.000
_cell.length_c   1.000
_cell.angle_alpha   90.00
_cell.angle_beta   90.00
_cell.angle_gamma   90.00
#
_symmetry.space_group_name_H-M   'P 1'
#
loop_
_entity.id
_entity.type
_entity.pdbx_description
1 polymer ?
#
loop_
_entity_poly.entity_id
_entity_poly.type
_entity_poly.pdbx_seq_one_letter_code
_entity_poly.pdbx_strand_id
1 'polypeptide(L)'
;MTQQAAITPKTYWTGRKIIVLALVLLLVGASGFAIIRYQNGRTTSSSSSPNICTNGATNYPACSNNTCSNGATNYPVCSNNTSSCRDLANISSHVYVPVRLQVVRSCITVSGTVNATIYEADGDVHVRLRLDPASSNWTNSANDQYQYGYLVVEVVCVRIPTQTDAIPACQGYTNQILVPRAGEHITVTGPYVLDRAHHNWAEVHPVYSLVVG
;
A
#
# COMPACT_ATOMS: atom_id res chain seq x y z
N MET A 1 69.88 -24.77 -44.25
CA MET A 1 69.65 -25.18 -45.65
C MET A 1 68.17 -25.50 -45.80
N THR A 2 67.47 -24.65 -46.53
CA THR A 2 66.05 -24.77 -46.89
C THR A 2 65.82 -25.97 -47.83
N GLN A 3 64.72 -26.70 -47.66
CA GLN A 3 63.84 -27.12 -48.77
C GLN A 3 62.40 -27.29 -48.28
N GLN A 4 61.49 -26.48 -48.83
CA GLN A 4 60.04 -26.70 -48.80
C GLN A 4 59.65 -27.60 -49.97
N ALA A 5 58.82 -28.62 -49.70
CA ALA A 5 58.05 -29.30 -50.71
C ALA A 5 56.64 -28.70 -50.74
N ALA A 6 56.19 -28.26 -51.92
CA ALA A 6 54.86 -27.69 -52.14
C ALA A 6 53.79 -28.80 -52.18
N ILE A 7 52.74 -28.66 -51.37
CA ILE A 7 51.52 -29.48 -51.45
C ILE A 7 50.40 -28.59 -52.01
N THR A 8 49.88 -28.93 -53.18
CA THR A 8 48.72 -28.25 -53.79
C THR A 8 47.42 -28.77 -53.15
N PRO A 9 46.58 -27.91 -52.54
CA PRO A 9 45.33 -28.34 -51.92
C PRO A 9 44.26 -28.64 -52.96
N LYS A 10 43.65 -29.84 -52.87
CA LYS A 10 42.46 -30.20 -53.68
C LYS A 10 41.23 -29.47 -53.14
N THR A 11 40.56 -28.71 -54.00
CA THR A 11 39.38 -27.91 -53.70
C THR A 11 38.16 -28.80 -53.46
N TYR A 12 37.60 -28.72 -52.25
CA TYR A 12 36.54 -29.61 -51.74
C TYR A 12 35.13 -29.28 -52.25
N TRP A 13 34.98 -28.12 -52.89
CA TRP A 13 33.73 -27.54 -53.35
C TRP A 13 33.58 -27.69 -54.85
N THR A 14 32.81 -28.70 -55.28
CA THR A 14 32.37 -28.84 -56.67
C THR A 14 31.05 -28.10 -56.85
N GLY A 15 30.78 -27.54 -58.05
CA GLY A 15 29.59 -26.72 -58.32
C GLY A 15 28.26 -27.38 -57.92
N ARG A 16 28.18 -28.71 -57.98
CA ARG A 16 27.03 -29.48 -57.47
C ARG A 16 26.78 -29.29 -55.97
N LYS A 17 27.82 -29.24 -55.13
CA LYS A 17 27.69 -29.03 -53.68
C LYS A 17 27.20 -27.62 -53.34
N ILE A 18 27.59 -26.62 -54.14
CA ILE A 18 27.14 -25.23 -53.98
C ILE A 18 25.65 -25.11 -54.31
N ILE A 19 25.19 -25.75 -55.39
CA ILE A 19 23.77 -25.75 -55.78
C ILE A 19 22.89 -26.41 -54.70
N VAL A 20 23.33 -27.53 -54.14
CA VAL A 20 22.60 -28.20 -53.05
C VAL A 20 22.48 -27.30 -51.81
N LEU A 21 23.56 -26.62 -51.42
CA LEU A 21 23.54 -25.70 -50.29
C LEU A 21 22.56 -24.53 -50.52
N ALA A 22 22.57 -23.95 -51.73
CA ALA A 22 21.68 -22.85 -52.10
C ALA A 22 20.20 -23.27 -52.09
N LEU A 23 19.89 -24.48 -52.59
CA LEU A 23 18.52 -25.01 -52.57
C LEU A 23 18.00 -25.27 -51.16
N VAL A 24 18.85 -25.79 -50.25
CA VAL A 24 18.48 -25.98 -48.85
C VAL A 24 18.20 -24.65 -48.15
N LEU A 25 19.03 -23.64 -48.37
CA LEU A 25 18.83 -22.31 -47.78
C LEU A 25 17.55 -21.64 -48.27
N LEU A 26 17.19 -21.80 -49.55
CA LEU A 26 15.93 -21.29 -50.11
C LEU A 26 14.70 -21.97 -49.49
N LEU A 27 14.74 -23.28 -49.26
CA LEU A 27 13.64 -24.02 -48.62
C LEU A 27 13.43 -23.63 -47.15
N VAL A 28 14.52 -23.42 -46.40
CA VAL A 28 14.47 -22.96 -45.00
C VAL A 28 14.00 -21.49 -44.93
N GLY A 29 14.44 -20.65 -45.86
CA GLY A 29 13.99 -19.24 -45.94
C GLY A 29 12.50 -19.10 -46.26
N ALA A 30 11.98 -19.87 -47.22
CA ALA A 30 10.57 -19.84 -47.61
C ALA A 30 9.64 -20.34 -46.49
N SER A 31 10.06 -21.37 -45.74
CA SER A 31 9.29 -21.90 -44.61
C SER A 31 9.29 -20.93 -43.40
N GLY A 32 10.42 -20.27 -43.10
CA GLY A 32 10.48 -19.25 -42.05
C GLY A 32 9.58 -18.03 -42.34
N PHE A 33 9.55 -17.55 -43.59
CA PHE A 33 8.74 -16.40 -43.98
C PHE A 33 7.22 -16.69 -43.94
N ALA A 34 6.83 -17.92 -44.24
CA ALA A 34 5.44 -18.38 -44.13
C ALA A 34 4.96 -18.46 -42.66
N ILE A 35 5.82 -18.89 -41.74
CA ILE A 35 5.49 -18.98 -40.30
C ILE A 35 5.30 -17.58 -39.68
N ILE A 36 6.14 -16.61 -40.04
CA ILE A 36 6.01 -15.21 -39.56
C ILE A 36 4.70 -14.57 -40.05
N ARG A 37 4.31 -14.81 -41.32
CA ARG A 37 3.03 -14.34 -41.88
C ARG A 37 1.82 -15.00 -41.21
N TYR A 38 1.90 -16.30 -40.89
CA TYR A 38 0.84 -17.03 -40.20
C TYR A 38 0.63 -16.56 -38.75
N GLN A 39 1.71 -16.24 -38.03
CA GLN A 39 1.62 -15.72 -36.67
C GLN A 39 1.13 -14.27 -36.62
N ASN A 40 1.54 -13.41 -37.57
CA ASN A 40 1.04 -12.03 -37.66
C ASN A 40 -0.41 -11.92 -38.15
N GLY A 41 -0.99 -12.98 -38.74
CA GLY A 41 -2.39 -13.02 -39.17
C GLY A 41 -3.39 -13.46 -38.10
N ARG A 42 -2.93 -13.79 -36.88
CA ARG A 42 -3.80 -14.33 -35.81
C ARG A 42 -4.17 -13.33 -34.70
N THR A 43 -3.87 -12.06 -34.88
CA THR A 43 -4.29 -10.97 -33.98
C THR A 43 -5.36 -10.10 -34.63
N THR A 44 -6.48 -10.71 -35.02
CA THR A 44 -7.75 -10.00 -35.19
C THR A 44 -8.62 -10.26 -33.97
N SER A 45 -8.79 -9.18 -33.20
CA SER A 45 -9.62 -9.06 -32.01
C SER A 45 -11.03 -9.58 -32.26
N SER A 46 -11.42 -10.68 -31.59
CA SER A 46 -12.82 -10.82 -31.18
C SER A 46 -13.00 -10.02 -29.90
N SER A 47 -13.23 -8.71 -30.06
CA SER A 47 -13.92 -7.92 -29.05
C SER A 47 -15.36 -8.43 -28.98
N SER A 48 -15.56 -9.56 -28.31
CA SER A 48 -16.78 -9.74 -27.53
C SER A 48 -16.55 -8.94 -26.27
N SER A 49 -17.09 -7.71 -26.20
CA SER A 49 -17.20 -6.99 -24.93
C SER A 49 -17.72 -8.00 -23.91
N PRO A 50 -16.95 -8.34 -22.87
CA PRO A 50 -17.44 -9.27 -21.89
C PRO A 50 -18.70 -8.64 -21.28
N ASN A 51 -19.72 -9.45 -21.02
CA ASN A 51 -20.98 -9.03 -20.38
C ASN A 51 -20.69 -8.58 -18.93
N ILE A 52 -20.00 -7.46 -18.80
CA ILE A 52 -19.41 -6.93 -17.57
C ILE A 52 -19.84 -5.48 -17.50
N CYS A 53 -20.49 -5.14 -16.40
CA CYS A 53 -20.86 -3.76 -16.16
C CYS A 53 -19.59 -2.95 -15.81
N THR A 54 -19.38 -1.81 -16.47
CA THR A 54 -18.24 -0.91 -16.21
C THR A 54 -18.26 -0.32 -14.80
N ASN A 55 -19.40 -0.40 -14.12
CA ASN A 55 -19.59 -0.02 -12.72
C ASN A 55 -19.39 -1.18 -11.72
N GLY A 56 -18.90 -2.35 -12.17
CA GLY A 56 -18.62 -3.51 -11.32
C GLY A 56 -19.85 -4.35 -10.90
N ALA A 57 -21.06 -4.02 -11.36
CA ALA A 57 -22.26 -4.79 -11.05
C ALA A 57 -22.26 -6.18 -11.71
N THR A 58 -22.88 -7.16 -11.04
CA THR A 58 -22.92 -8.57 -11.47
C THR A 58 -24.16 -8.93 -12.29
N ASN A 59 -25.14 -8.03 -12.42
CA ASN A 59 -26.43 -8.29 -13.06
C ASN A 59 -26.55 -7.69 -14.47
N TYR A 60 -25.59 -8.00 -15.36
CA TYR A 60 -25.69 -7.60 -16.78
C TYR A 60 -26.98 -8.17 -17.43
N PRO A 61 -27.72 -7.40 -18.25
CA PRO A 61 -27.45 -6.04 -18.74
C PRO A 61 -28.01 -4.89 -17.89
N ALA A 62 -28.72 -5.19 -16.80
CA ALA A 62 -29.38 -4.17 -15.99
C ALA A 62 -28.38 -3.26 -15.25
N CYS A 63 -27.24 -3.82 -14.82
CA CYS A 63 -26.12 -3.10 -14.20
C CYS A 63 -26.54 -2.14 -13.06
N SER A 64 -27.62 -2.47 -12.36
CA SER A 64 -28.34 -1.61 -11.42
C SER A 64 -28.21 -2.05 -9.96
N ASN A 65 -27.59 -3.21 -9.70
CA ASN A 65 -27.43 -3.70 -8.34
C ASN A 65 -26.19 -3.06 -7.70
N ASN A 66 -26.40 -2.16 -6.73
CA ASN A 66 -25.35 -1.45 -5.97
C ASN A 66 -24.59 -2.37 -4.99
N THR A 67 -24.37 -3.63 -5.34
CA THR A 67 -23.74 -4.64 -4.50
C THR A 67 -22.39 -5.02 -5.10
N CYS A 68 -21.31 -4.74 -4.36
CA CYS A 68 -19.97 -5.06 -4.79
C CYS A 68 -19.68 -6.58 -4.66
N SER A 69 -19.06 -7.18 -5.66
CA SER A 69 -18.74 -8.63 -5.71
C SER A 69 -17.78 -9.10 -4.61
N ASN A 70 -17.05 -8.16 -3.99
CA ASN A 70 -16.16 -8.39 -2.85
C ASN A 70 -16.83 -8.17 -1.48
N GLY A 71 -18.15 -7.92 -1.44
CA GLY A 71 -18.88 -7.64 -0.22
C GLY A 71 -18.67 -6.24 0.37
N ALA A 72 -18.00 -5.33 -0.34
CA ALA A 72 -17.82 -3.94 0.09
C ALA A 72 -19.15 -3.15 0.04
N THR A 73 -19.30 -2.18 0.94
CA THR A 73 -20.50 -1.33 1.05
C THR A 73 -20.34 0.06 0.41
N ASN A 74 -19.15 0.40 -0.08
CA ASN A 74 -18.80 1.73 -0.62
C ASN A 74 -18.86 1.78 -2.17
N TYR A 75 -20.02 1.47 -2.73
CA TYR A 75 -20.29 1.63 -4.16
C TYR A 75 -20.19 3.12 -4.59
N PRO A 76 -19.64 3.47 -5.78
CA PRO A 76 -19.18 2.61 -6.89
C PRO A 76 -17.70 2.18 -6.81
N VAL A 77 -16.99 2.59 -5.76
CA VAL A 77 -15.54 2.35 -5.64
C VAL A 77 -15.25 0.87 -5.42
N CYS A 78 -16.12 0.20 -4.66
CA CYS A 78 -16.02 -1.24 -4.35
C CYS A 78 -14.60 -1.63 -3.91
N SER A 79 -13.90 -0.76 -3.19
CA SER A 79 -12.60 -1.10 -2.64
C SER A 79 -12.80 -2.16 -1.58
N ASN A 80 -11.88 -3.12 -1.50
CA ASN A 80 -11.77 -3.94 -0.31
C ASN A 80 -11.52 -2.95 0.83
N ASN A 81 -12.56 -2.62 1.61
CA ASN A 81 -12.38 -1.88 2.84
C ASN A 81 -11.81 -2.84 3.90
N THR A 82 -10.68 -3.47 3.55
CA THR A 82 -9.81 -4.25 4.41
C THR A 82 -8.70 -3.36 5.01
N SER A 83 -8.93 -2.03 5.00
CA SER A 83 -7.95 -1.00 5.33
C SER A 83 -8.45 0.00 6.37
N SER A 84 -9.25 -0.40 7.36
CA SER A 84 -9.43 0.48 8.51
C SER A 84 -8.18 0.43 9.41
N CYS A 85 -7.81 -0.71 10.02
CA CYS A 85 -6.53 -0.81 10.76
C CYS A 85 -5.56 -1.81 10.16
N ARG A 86 -4.75 -1.34 9.21
CA ARG A 86 -3.51 -2.03 8.87
C ARG A 86 -2.35 -1.09 9.09
N ASP A 87 -1.34 -1.58 9.80
CA ASP A 87 -0.08 -0.88 9.96
C ASP A 87 0.78 -1.03 8.68
N LEU A 88 0.38 -0.35 7.61
CA LEU A 88 1.03 -0.47 6.30
C LEU A 88 2.42 0.17 6.28
N ALA A 89 2.65 1.16 7.13
CA ALA A 89 3.91 1.89 7.21
C ALA A 89 4.81 1.43 8.37
N ASN A 90 4.46 0.31 9.02
CA ASN A 90 5.19 -0.24 10.17
C ASN A 90 5.36 0.77 11.32
N ILE A 91 4.37 1.64 11.49
CA ILE A 91 4.29 2.72 12.46
C ILE A 91 4.41 2.19 13.89
N SER A 92 3.87 1.00 14.17
CA SER A 92 3.95 0.37 15.51
C SER A 92 5.37 0.10 15.97
N SER A 93 6.32 -0.08 15.04
CA SER A 93 7.72 -0.28 15.38
C SER A 93 8.46 0.99 15.80
N HIS A 94 7.79 2.14 15.70
CA HIS A 94 8.33 3.47 15.99
C HIS A 94 7.73 4.11 17.25
N VAL A 95 6.93 3.34 18.01
CA VAL A 95 6.45 3.74 19.32
C VAL A 95 7.59 3.63 20.33
N TYR A 96 7.94 4.73 20.99
CA TYR A 96 8.88 4.72 22.12
C TYR A 96 8.25 3.93 23.30
N VAL A 97 9.01 3.06 24.00
CA VAL A 97 8.54 2.21 25.13
C VAL A 97 7.14 1.59 24.93
N PRO A 98 6.94 0.74 23.91
CA PRO A 98 5.60 0.23 23.56
C PRO A 98 5.01 -0.69 24.64
N VAL A 99 5.84 -1.27 25.50
CA VAL A 99 5.40 -2.15 26.61
C VAL A 99 4.52 -1.43 27.64
N ARG A 100 4.54 -0.09 27.69
CA ARG A 100 3.64 0.69 28.56
C ARG A 100 2.18 0.65 28.08
N LEU A 101 1.96 0.43 26.79
CA LEU A 101 0.64 0.51 26.17
C LEU A 101 -0.09 -0.83 26.32
N GLN A 102 -1.23 -0.79 27.02
CA GLN A 102 -2.16 -1.91 27.03
C GLN A 102 -3.11 -1.79 25.84
N VAL A 103 -2.93 -2.66 24.85
CA VAL A 103 -3.87 -2.76 23.74
C VAL A 103 -5.19 -3.36 24.23
N VAL A 104 -6.28 -2.59 24.13
CA VAL A 104 -7.65 -3.03 24.49
C VAL A 104 -8.45 -3.42 23.26
N ARG A 105 -8.29 -2.66 22.16
CA ARG A 105 -8.75 -3.07 20.82
C ARG A 105 -7.59 -2.89 19.85
N SER A 106 -7.34 -3.91 19.03
CA SER A 106 -6.34 -3.82 17.96
C SER A 106 -6.70 -2.79 16.89
N CYS A 107 -7.98 -2.40 16.82
CA CYS A 107 -8.46 -1.42 15.88
C CYS A 107 -9.74 -0.72 16.36
N ILE A 108 -9.75 0.62 16.29
CA ILE A 108 -10.97 1.43 16.28
C ILE A 108 -10.85 2.52 15.21
N THR A 109 -11.99 2.95 14.69
CA THR A 109 -12.12 4.19 13.91
C THR A 109 -13.06 5.11 14.66
N VAL A 110 -12.62 6.33 14.95
CA VAL A 110 -13.38 7.34 15.68
C VAL A 110 -13.31 8.68 14.99
N SER A 111 -14.32 9.50 15.19
CA SER A 111 -14.39 10.85 14.64
C SER A 111 -14.65 11.88 15.74
N GLY A 112 -14.19 13.11 15.51
CA GLY A 112 -14.36 14.20 16.47
C GLY A 112 -13.75 15.51 16.00
N THR A 113 -13.86 16.54 16.84
CA THR A 113 -13.24 17.85 16.61
C THR A 113 -11.95 17.99 17.41
N VAL A 114 -10.86 18.42 16.78
CA VAL A 114 -9.58 18.67 17.46
C VAL A 114 -9.72 19.87 18.39
N ASN A 115 -9.46 19.66 19.67
CA ASN A 115 -9.37 20.73 20.66
C ASN A 115 -7.98 21.36 20.65
N ALA A 116 -6.93 20.54 20.68
CA ALA A 116 -5.54 20.98 20.73
C ALA A 116 -4.60 19.96 20.08
N THR A 117 -3.47 20.46 19.60
CA THR A 117 -2.36 19.69 19.05
C THR A 117 -1.11 20.08 19.84
N ILE A 118 -0.50 19.10 20.51
CA ILE A 118 0.57 19.29 21.48
C ILE A 118 1.78 18.49 21.00
N TYR A 119 2.93 19.15 20.86
CA TYR A 119 4.17 18.50 20.44
C TYR A 119 4.94 18.05 21.68
N GLU A 120 5.22 16.76 21.76
CA GLU A 120 5.86 16.14 22.92
C GLU A 120 7.38 15.98 22.69
N ALA A 121 8.11 15.78 23.80
CA ALA A 121 9.57 15.74 23.77
C ALA A 121 10.12 14.49 23.07
N ASP A 122 9.36 13.40 23.06
CA ASP A 122 9.66 12.13 22.39
C ASP A 122 9.48 12.19 20.86
N GLY A 123 9.05 13.33 20.32
CA GLY A 123 8.86 13.55 18.89
C GLY A 123 7.45 13.24 18.40
N ASP A 124 6.58 12.74 19.28
CA ASP A 124 5.19 12.44 19.00
C ASP A 124 4.33 13.71 19.10
N VAL A 125 3.11 13.62 18.60
CA VAL A 125 2.10 14.67 18.73
C VAL A 125 0.84 14.11 19.38
N HIS A 126 0.54 14.68 20.53
CA HIS A 126 -0.71 14.53 21.25
C HIS A 126 -1.80 15.42 20.65
N VAL A 127 -2.81 14.79 20.05
CA VAL A 127 -4.04 15.45 19.62
C VAL A 127 -5.12 15.18 20.67
N ARG A 128 -5.67 16.25 21.25
CA ARG A 128 -6.85 16.16 22.11
C ARG A 128 -8.10 16.20 21.27
N LEU A 129 -8.76 15.06 21.12
CA LEU A 129 -9.93 14.89 20.27
C LEU A 129 -11.21 14.94 21.11
N ARG A 130 -12.07 15.92 20.83
CA ARG A 130 -13.45 15.92 21.30
C ARG A 130 -14.26 14.99 20.42
N LEU A 131 -14.54 13.79 20.93
CA LEU A 131 -15.28 12.76 20.21
C LEU A 131 -16.67 13.26 19.82
N ASP A 132 -17.11 12.85 18.63
CA ASP A 132 -18.50 13.03 18.21
C ASP A 132 -19.44 12.28 19.16
N PRO A 133 -20.70 12.71 19.32
CA PRO A 133 -21.65 12.03 20.22
C PRO A 133 -21.81 10.53 19.95
N ALA A 134 -21.73 10.10 18.69
CA ALA A 134 -21.80 8.68 18.32
C ALA A 134 -20.58 7.85 18.78
N SER A 135 -19.47 8.52 19.11
CA SER A 135 -18.20 7.93 19.52
C SER A 135 -17.84 8.25 20.98
N SER A 136 -18.74 8.82 21.79
CA SER A 136 -18.40 9.35 23.12
C SER A 136 -17.90 8.32 24.14
N ASN A 137 -18.04 7.02 23.87
CA ASN A 137 -17.71 5.93 24.82
C ASN A 137 -16.25 5.45 24.73
N TRP A 138 -15.38 6.17 24.03
CA TRP A 138 -13.97 5.81 23.88
C TRP A 138 -13.05 6.55 24.86
N THR A 139 -13.57 7.35 25.78
CA THR A 139 -12.83 7.92 26.90
C THR A 139 -13.09 7.17 28.20
N ASN A 140 -12.24 7.40 29.20
CA ASN A 140 -12.41 6.88 30.55
C ASN A 140 -12.19 7.97 31.61
N SER A 141 -12.31 7.61 32.89
CA SER A 141 -12.14 8.55 34.00
C SER A 141 -10.75 9.21 34.07
N ALA A 142 -9.71 8.55 33.57
CA ALA A 142 -8.39 9.15 33.47
C ALA A 142 -8.32 10.19 32.33
N ASN A 143 -9.02 9.99 31.21
CA ASN A 143 -9.20 11.07 30.23
C ASN A 143 -9.93 12.27 30.86
N ASP A 144 -10.99 12.03 31.62
CA ASP A 144 -11.73 13.11 32.29
C ASP A 144 -10.83 13.90 33.25
N GLN A 145 -10.05 13.20 34.08
CA GLN A 145 -9.23 13.81 35.12
C GLN A 145 -7.96 14.49 34.59
N TYR A 146 -7.28 13.89 33.61
CA TYR A 146 -5.95 14.31 33.19
C TYR A 146 -5.90 14.87 31.76
N GLN A 147 -6.93 14.61 30.95
CA GLN A 147 -7.03 15.05 29.55
C GLN A 147 -8.30 15.86 29.27
N TYR A 148 -8.96 16.37 30.31
CA TYR A 148 -10.14 17.23 30.22
C TYR A 148 -11.31 16.59 29.45
N GLY A 149 -11.43 15.27 29.53
CA GLY A 149 -12.47 14.48 28.86
C GLY A 149 -12.22 14.24 27.37
N TYR A 150 -11.05 14.61 26.85
CA TYR A 150 -10.68 14.34 25.47
C TYR A 150 -10.02 12.98 25.31
N LEU A 151 -10.30 12.33 24.18
CA LEU A 151 -9.51 11.18 23.75
C LEU A 151 -8.13 11.69 23.30
N VAL A 152 -7.07 11.00 23.72
CA VAL A 152 -5.73 11.29 23.22
C VAL A 152 -5.55 10.54 21.90
N VAL A 153 -4.99 11.22 20.90
CA VAL A 153 -4.63 10.64 19.61
C VAL A 153 -3.16 10.91 19.40
N GLU A 154 -2.35 9.87 19.27
CA GLU A 154 -0.88 9.97 19.20
C GLU A 154 -0.38 9.71 17.78
N VAL A 155 0.06 10.77 17.11
CA VAL A 155 0.78 10.66 15.83
C VAL A 155 2.27 10.60 16.13
N VAL A 156 2.89 9.45 15.88
CA VAL A 156 4.29 9.22 16.29
C VAL A 156 5.31 9.81 15.33
N CYS A 157 6.48 10.17 15.85
CA CYS A 157 7.65 10.61 15.08
C CYS A 157 7.36 11.75 14.09
N VAL A 158 6.57 12.72 14.51
CA VAL A 158 6.25 13.93 13.72
C VAL A 158 7.45 14.86 13.68
N ARG A 159 8.18 14.98 14.78
CA ARG A 159 9.40 15.78 14.88
C ARG A 159 10.57 14.91 15.32
N ILE A 160 11.77 15.45 15.15
CA ILE A 160 12.97 14.83 15.71
C ILE A 160 12.83 14.85 17.25
N PRO A 161 12.91 13.68 17.93
CA PRO A 161 12.81 13.62 19.38
C PRO A 161 13.90 14.46 20.04
N THR A 162 13.53 15.22 21.08
CA THR A 162 14.46 15.94 21.96
C THR A 162 14.78 15.16 23.24
N GLN A 163 13.88 14.26 23.63
CA GLN A 163 14.10 13.28 24.68
C GLN A 163 15.09 12.20 24.20
N THR A 164 16.23 12.12 24.88
CA THR A 164 17.39 11.31 24.46
C THR A 164 17.06 9.84 24.23
N ASP A 165 16.26 9.22 25.10
CA ASP A 165 15.94 7.80 25.03
C ASP A 165 14.79 7.47 24.06
N ALA A 166 14.08 8.48 23.55
CA ALA A 166 13.09 8.34 22.49
C ALA A 166 13.70 8.41 21.07
N ILE A 167 14.89 9.02 20.92
CA ILE A 167 15.59 9.17 19.63
C ILE A 167 15.66 7.85 18.83
N PRO A 168 16.02 6.69 19.42
CA PRO A 168 16.12 5.44 18.67
C PRO A 168 14.79 4.96 18.06
N ALA A 169 13.64 5.27 18.68
CA ALA A 169 12.34 4.81 18.20
C ALA A 169 11.98 5.41 16.83
N CYS A 170 12.35 6.67 16.60
CA CYS A 170 12.08 7.37 15.34
C CYS A 170 13.20 7.26 14.30
N GLN A 171 14.27 6.53 14.58
CA GLN A 171 15.42 6.46 13.69
C GLN A 171 15.08 5.75 12.36
N GLY A 172 15.36 6.42 11.24
CA GLY A 172 15.12 5.84 9.90
C GLY A 172 13.66 5.83 9.47
N TYR A 173 12.76 6.42 10.26
CA TYR A 173 11.35 6.58 9.94
C TYR A 173 11.02 8.06 9.70
N THR A 174 10.05 8.30 8.82
CA THR A 174 9.51 9.64 8.58
C THR A 174 8.01 9.54 8.52
N ASN A 175 7.34 10.15 9.50
CA ASN A 175 5.90 10.17 9.57
C ASN A 175 5.26 10.76 8.31
N GLN A 176 4.21 10.10 7.82
CA GLN A 176 3.43 10.53 6.65
C GLN A 176 2.03 11.03 7.04
N ILE A 177 1.63 10.89 8.30
CA ILE A 177 0.31 11.32 8.78
C ILE A 177 0.35 12.84 9.00
N LEU A 178 -0.54 13.55 8.31
CA LEU A 178 -0.69 14.99 8.51
C LEU A 178 -1.22 15.26 9.93
N VAL A 179 -0.52 16.13 10.65
CA VAL A 179 -0.96 16.59 11.96
C VAL A 179 -2.11 17.59 11.80
N PRO A 180 -3.29 17.34 12.40
CA PRO A 180 -4.43 18.22 12.27
C PRO A 180 -4.27 19.47 13.13
N ARG A 181 -5.03 20.51 12.78
CA ARG A 181 -5.10 21.77 13.51
C ARG A 181 -6.30 21.80 14.45
N ALA A 182 -6.18 22.60 15.52
CA ALA A 182 -7.31 22.90 16.39
C ALA A 182 -8.51 23.43 15.58
N GLY A 183 -9.69 22.90 15.89
CA GLY A 183 -10.95 23.21 15.21
C GLY A 183 -11.28 22.30 14.02
N GLU A 184 -10.32 21.54 13.48
CA GLU A 184 -10.60 20.60 12.39
C GLU A 184 -11.41 19.40 12.89
N HIS A 185 -12.35 18.93 12.06
CA HIS A 185 -12.98 17.64 12.26
C HIS A 185 -12.12 16.56 11.62
N ILE A 186 -11.89 15.47 12.35
CA ILE A 186 -11.04 14.38 11.88
C ILE A 186 -11.70 13.04 12.09
N THR A 187 -11.34 12.09 11.23
CA THR A 187 -11.56 10.66 11.42
C THR A 187 -10.21 9.99 11.58
N VAL A 188 -10.02 9.26 12.67
CA VAL A 188 -8.75 8.63 13.07
C VAL A 188 -8.94 7.14 13.19
N THR A 189 -7.96 6.37 12.73
CA THR A 189 -7.95 4.91 12.87
C THR A 189 -6.61 4.41 13.38
N GLY A 190 -6.65 3.49 14.35
CA GLY A 190 -5.48 2.86 14.96
C GLY A 190 -5.86 1.95 16.14
N PRO A 191 -4.88 1.40 16.87
CA PRO A 191 -5.12 0.64 18.08
C PRO A 191 -5.69 1.54 19.19
N TYR A 192 -6.66 1.00 19.93
CA TYR A 192 -7.15 1.62 21.15
C TYR A 192 -6.39 1.06 22.34
N VAL A 193 -5.67 1.93 23.05
CA VAL A 193 -4.78 1.54 24.14
C VAL A 193 -5.09 2.30 25.42
N LEU A 194 -4.62 1.77 26.54
CA LEU A 194 -4.47 2.50 27.80
C LEU A 194 -2.99 2.67 28.08
N ASP A 195 -2.54 3.91 28.31
CA ASP A 195 -1.14 4.16 28.67
C ASP A 195 -0.91 3.97 30.17
N ARG A 196 -0.26 2.86 30.52
CA ARG A 196 0.00 2.49 31.92
C ARG A 196 1.06 3.35 32.61
N ALA A 197 1.89 4.06 31.85
CA ALA A 197 2.84 5.02 32.41
C ALA A 197 2.19 6.39 32.66
N HIS A 198 1.04 6.65 32.04
CA HIS A 198 0.36 7.95 32.09
C HIS A 198 -1.08 7.84 32.60
N HIS A 199 -1.22 7.37 33.84
CA HIS A 199 -2.50 7.31 34.56
C HIS A 199 -3.60 6.45 33.91
N ASN A 200 -3.28 5.63 32.90
CA ASN A 200 -4.22 4.80 32.14
C ASN A 200 -5.29 5.60 31.38
N TRP A 201 -5.00 6.82 30.93
CA TRP A 201 -5.91 7.47 29.98
C TRP A 201 -5.97 6.67 28.67
N ALA A 202 -7.11 6.78 27.98
CA ALA A 202 -7.34 6.08 26.75
C ALA A 202 -6.82 6.87 25.54
N GLU A 203 -6.28 6.14 24.57
CA GLU A 203 -5.67 6.73 23.38
C GLU A 203 -5.94 5.92 22.11
N VAL A 204 -5.89 6.59 20.96
CA VAL A 204 -5.53 5.93 19.69
C VAL A 204 -4.03 6.08 19.48
N HIS A 205 -3.26 5.01 19.70
CA HIS A 205 -1.81 5.01 19.64
C HIS A 205 -1.26 3.66 19.11
N PRO A 206 -0.43 3.67 18.04
CA PRO A 206 -0.16 4.82 17.19
C PRO A 206 -1.30 5.02 16.20
N VAL A 207 -1.43 6.23 15.66
CA VAL A 207 -2.35 6.45 14.54
C VAL A 207 -1.83 5.72 13.29
N TYR A 208 -2.69 4.92 12.66
CA TYR A 208 -2.41 4.30 11.35
C TYR A 208 -2.93 5.12 10.19
N SER A 209 -4.07 5.80 10.36
CA SER A 209 -4.60 6.74 9.37
C SER A 209 -5.39 7.86 10.04
N LEU A 210 -5.35 9.04 9.41
CA LEU A 210 -6.08 10.24 9.83
C LEU A 210 -6.55 10.97 8.59
N VAL A 211 -7.81 11.37 8.58
CA VAL A 211 -8.43 12.16 7.51
C VAL A 211 -9.09 13.38 8.13
N VAL A 212 -8.84 14.56 7.55
CA VAL A 212 -9.54 15.80 7.89
C VAL A 212 -10.82 15.89 7.05
N GLY A 213 -11.95 16.16 7.70
CA GLY A 213 -13.29 16.24 7.11
C GLY A 213 -13.93 17.61 7.19
#